data_AF-A0A811N5K5-F1
#
_entry.id   AF-A0A811N5K5-F1
#
_cell.length_a   1.000
_cell.length_b   1.000
_cell.length_c   1.000
_cell.angle_alpha   90.00
_cell.angle_beta   90.00
_cell.angle_gamma   90.00
#
_symmetry.space_group_name_H-M   'P 1'
#
loop_
_entity.id
_entity.type
_entity.pdbx_description
1 polymer ?
#
loop_
_entity_poly.entity_id
_entity_poly.type
_entity_poly.pdbx_seq_one_letter_code
_entity_poly.pdbx_strand_id
1 'polypeptide(L)'
;MLRGLRRRRAHPGSGTTTTSVVYADLYRAVTDLVVSPGRHGFGDRPLEVCCGGGGGAYNFDTASFCGAAGTKTCADPSAYVYWDGVHFTEAANRRIAYSVLQRLSWVVTEAGRCKIGCACA
;
A
#
# COMPACT_ATOMS: atom_id res chain seq x y z
N MET A 1 -9.07 -8.84 -13.19
CA MET A 1 -9.09 -10.26 -12.81
C MET A 1 -9.73 -10.56 -11.44
N LEU A 2 -10.29 -9.62 -10.66
CA LEU A 2 -10.94 -9.97 -9.37
C LEU A 2 -12.23 -9.16 -9.05
N ARG A 3 -13.16 -9.06 -10.02
CA ARG A 3 -14.49 -8.47 -9.77
C ARG A 3 -15.40 -9.35 -8.87
N GLY A 4 -14.95 -10.55 -8.49
CA GLY A 4 -15.78 -11.59 -7.85
C GLY A 4 -15.65 -11.78 -6.33
N LEU A 5 -14.78 -11.04 -5.63
CA LEU A 5 -14.62 -11.16 -4.16
C LEU A 5 -15.42 -10.11 -3.37
N ARG A 6 -16.53 -9.61 -3.94
CA ARG A 6 -17.47 -8.79 -3.18
C ARG A 6 -18.27 -9.71 -2.24
N ARG A 7 -17.99 -9.62 -0.93
CA ARG A 7 -18.73 -10.22 0.19
C ARG A 7 -19.21 -11.65 -0.06
N ARG A 8 -18.45 -12.65 0.42
CA ARG A 8 -19.05 -13.95 0.76
C ARG A 8 -19.39 -13.94 2.23
N ARG A 9 -20.70 -13.92 2.53
CA ARG A 9 -21.22 -14.22 3.88
C ARG A 9 -21.04 -15.73 4.07
N ALA A 10 -20.36 -16.16 5.13
CA ALA A 10 -20.13 -17.59 5.38
C ALA A 10 -21.46 -18.36 5.53
N HIS A 11 -21.44 -19.63 5.12
CA HIS A 11 -22.58 -20.56 5.11
C HIS A 11 -23.34 -20.60 6.45
N PRO A 12 -24.68 -20.72 6.45
CA PRO A 12 -25.45 -21.02 7.65
C PRO A 12 -25.27 -22.50 8.00
N GLY A 13 -24.27 -22.79 8.83
CA GLY A 13 -24.06 -24.13 9.36
C GLY A 13 -23.46 -24.04 10.75
N SER A 14 -24.28 -24.38 11.75
CA SER A 14 -23.89 -24.62 13.15
C SER A 14 -23.49 -23.40 13.99
N GLY A 15 -24.32 -23.06 14.99
CA GLY A 15 -23.89 -22.45 16.26
C GLY A 15 -23.08 -21.13 16.19
N THR A 16 -23.80 -20.01 16.29
CA THR A 16 -23.39 -18.74 16.96
C THR A 16 -22.08 -18.00 16.61
N THR A 17 -21.30 -18.36 15.58
CA THR A 17 -20.16 -17.50 15.15
C THR A 17 -20.30 -17.03 13.71
N THR A 18 -20.56 -15.73 13.53
CA THR A 18 -20.61 -15.10 12.20
C THR A 18 -19.21 -14.68 11.77
N THR A 19 -18.59 -15.40 10.82
CA THR A 19 -17.29 -15.02 10.24
C THR A 19 -17.48 -14.03 9.09
N SER A 20 -16.84 -12.87 9.19
CA SER A 20 -16.80 -11.87 8.10
C SER A 20 -15.52 -12.03 7.30
N VAL A 21 -15.65 -12.29 5.99
CA VAL A 21 -14.52 -12.30 5.06
C VAL A 21 -14.52 -11.02 4.25
N VAL A 22 -13.39 -10.33 4.25
CA VAL A 22 -13.19 -9.04 3.60
C VAL A 22 -12.02 -9.14 2.62
N TYR A 23 -12.23 -8.63 1.41
CA TYR A 23 -11.18 -8.54 0.40
C TYR A 23 -10.59 -7.13 0.37
N ALA A 24 -9.31 -7.03 0.71
CA ALA A 24 -8.52 -5.80 0.56
C ALA A 24 -7.86 -5.79 -0.82
N ASP A 25 -8.32 -4.91 -1.70
CA ASP A 25 -7.76 -4.73 -3.05
C ASP A 25 -6.47 -3.89 -3.00
N LEU A 26 -5.39 -4.53 -2.52
CA LEU A 26 -4.07 -3.92 -2.43
C LEU A 26 -3.53 -3.51 -3.81
N TYR A 27 -3.75 -4.35 -4.82
CA TYR A 27 -3.27 -4.11 -6.18
C TYR A 27 -3.79 -2.78 -6.71
N ARG A 28 -5.11 -2.53 -6.61
CA ARG A 28 -5.68 -1.26 -7.03
C ARG A 28 -5.13 -0.07 -6.26
N ALA A 29 -4.91 -0.20 -4.94
CA ALA A 29 -4.35 0.87 -4.14
C ALA A 29 -2.94 1.24 -4.60
N VAL A 30 -2.08 0.24 -4.84
CA VAL A 30 -0.71 0.46 -5.32
C VAL A 30 -0.69 1.01 -6.75
N THR A 31 -1.51 0.48 -7.65
CA THR A 31 -1.60 0.99 -9.04
C THR A 31 -1.99 2.47 -9.08
N ASP A 32 -2.88 2.93 -8.20
CA ASP A 32 -3.26 4.34 -8.11
C ASP A 32 -2.04 5.23 -7.72
N LEU A 33 -1.22 4.77 -6.78
CA LEU A 33 0.02 5.48 -6.40
C LEU A 33 1.03 5.54 -7.55
N VAL A 34 1.12 4.47 -8.35
CA VAL A 34 2.08 4.39 -9.46
C VAL A 34 1.63 5.15 -10.70
N VAL A 35 0.34 5.09 -11.04
CA VAL A 35 -0.21 5.75 -12.22
C VAL A 35 -0.46 7.25 -11.97
N SER A 36 -0.68 7.65 -10.72
CA SER A 36 -0.97 9.04 -10.35
C SER A 36 -0.15 9.54 -9.15
N PRO A 37 1.19 9.41 -9.15
CA PRO A 37 2.02 9.68 -7.97
C PRO A 37 1.85 11.10 -7.41
N GLY A 38 1.82 12.12 -8.28
CA GLY A 38 1.64 13.51 -7.87
C GLY A 38 0.33 13.78 -7.12
N ARG A 39 -0.75 13.03 -7.42
CA ARG A 39 -2.02 13.16 -6.67
C ARG A 39 -1.91 12.70 -5.21
N HIS A 40 -0.89 11.91 -4.90
CA HIS A 40 -0.65 11.35 -3.57
C HIS A 40 0.56 11.96 -2.86
N GLY A 41 1.26 12.90 -3.50
CA GLY A 41 2.45 13.57 -2.97
C GLY A 41 3.76 12.84 -3.27
N PHE A 42 3.77 11.90 -4.22
CA PHE A 42 4.98 11.21 -4.67
C PHE A 42 5.57 11.90 -5.92
N GLY A 43 6.88 11.71 -6.12
CA GLY A 43 7.60 12.26 -7.27
C GLY A 43 7.29 11.54 -8.59
N ASP A 44 7.81 12.09 -9.68
CA ASP A 44 7.51 11.66 -11.06
C ASP A 44 8.15 10.32 -11.47
N ARG A 45 8.93 9.70 -10.57
CA ARG A 45 9.57 8.39 -10.76
C ARG A 45 8.99 7.35 -9.79
N PRO A 46 7.69 6.99 -9.92
CA PRO A 46 6.99 6.15 -8.95
C PRO A 46 7.51 4.71 -8.84
N LEU A 47 8.32 4.26 -9.80
CA LEU A 47 8.93 2.92 -9.82
C LEU A 47 10.41 2.93 -9.40
N GLU A 48 11.01 4.10 -9.22
CA GLU A 48 12.34 4.19 -8.64
C GLU A 48 12.26 3.91 -7.13
N VAL A 49 13.21 3.12 -6.60
CA VAL A 49 13.24 2.79 -5.17
C VAL A 49 14.04 3.83 -4.40
N CYS A 50 13.61 4.15 -3.18
CA CYS A 50 14.34 5.07 -2.31
C CYS A 50 15.69 4.51 -1.88
N CYS A 51 15.74 3.24 -1.49
CA CYS A 51 16.95 2.54 -1.11
C CYS A 51 17.31 1.46 -2.12
N GLY A 52 18.41 1.65 -2.81
CA GLY A 52 18.87 0.71 -3.81
C GLY A 52 20.20 1.11 -4.43
N GLY A 53 20.55 0.46 -5.53
CA GLY A 53 21.83 0.60 -6.21
C GLY A 53 21.72 0.14 -7.67
N GLY A 54 22.82 0.23 -8.41
CA GLY A 54 22.86 -0.13 -9.83
C GLY A 54 22.31 0.94 -10.79
N GLY A 55 21.58 1.95 -10.30
CA GLY A 55 21.08 3.08 -11.09
C GLY A 55 19.96 2.68 -12.07
N GLY A 56 19.88 3.39 -13.20
CA GLY A 56 18.85 3.15 -14.21
C GLY A 56 17.45 3.61 -13.78
N ALA A 57 16.42 3.08 -14.45
CA ALA A 57 15.04 3.53 -14.27
C ALA A 57 14.47 3.23 -12.87
N TYR A 58 14.89 2.11 -12.27
CA TYR A 58 14.36 1.60 -11.00
C TYR A 58 15.29 1.80 -9.79
N ASN A 59 16.58 2.11 -10.03
CA ASN A 59 17.60 2.18 -8.98
C ASN A 59 17.67 0.92 -8.09
N PHE A 60 17.39 -0.26 -8.66
CA PHE A 60 17.34 -1.52 -7.92
C PHE A 60 18.23 -2.58 -8.59
N ASP A 61 19.03 -3.26 -7.76
CA ASP A 61 19.88 -4.38 -8.13
C ASP A 61 19.52 -5.58 -7.24
N THR A 62 19.11 -6.68 -7.87
CA THR A 62 18.73 -7.92 -7.18
C THR A 62 19.88 -8.59 -6.44
N ALA A 63 21.14 -8.25 -6.77
CA ALA A 63 22.31 -8.72 -6.05
C ALA A 63 22.65 -7.87 -4.81
N SER A 64 22.07 -6.67 -4.70
CA SER A 64 22.46 -5.65 -3.72
C SER A 64 21.22 -5.06 -3.02
N PHE A 65 20.70 -5.77 -2.02
CA PHE A 65 19.58 -5.29 -1.21
C PHE A 65 19.96 -4.10 -0.33
N CYS A 66 18.97 -3.31 0.09
CA CYS A 66 19.17 -2.15 0.96
C CYS A 66 19.99 -2.54 2.22
N GLY A 67 21.08 -1.82 2.48
CA GLY A 67 22.04 -2.13 3.55
C GLY A 67 23.28 -2.89 3.07
N ALA A 68 23.27 -3.44 1.86
CA ALA A 68 24.45 -4.00 1.21
C ALA A 68 25.36 -2.88 0.65
N ALA A 69 26.63 -3.22 0.43
CA ALA A 69 27.58 -2.34 -0.22
C ALA A 69 27.08 -1.92 -1.62
N GLY A 70 27.28 -0.65 -1.98
CA GLY A 70 26.82 -0.11 -3.27
C GLY A 70 25.36 0.37 -3.28
N THR A 71 24.62 0.22 -2.18
CA THR A 71 23.28 0.82 -2.03
C THR A 71 23.33 2.20 -1.37
N LYS A 72 22.36 3.05 -1.71
CA LYS A 72 22.14 4.36 -1.10
C LYS A 72 20.66 4.61 -0.87
N THR A 73 20.37 5.27 0.24
CA THR A 73 19.03 5.76 0.57
C THR A 73 18.83 7.16 -0.02
N CYS A 74 17.64 7.40 -0.55
CA CYS A 74 17.19 8.70 -1.00
C CYS A 74 17.11 9.71 0.16
N ALA A 75 17.14 11.01 -0.14
CA ALA A 75 17.12 12.05 0.89
C ALA A 75 15.75 12.19 1.59
N ASP A 76 14.66 11.98 0.84
CA ASP A 76 13.30 12.09 1.34
C ASP A 76 12.48 10.84 0.98
N PRO A 77 12.38 9.85 1.89
CA PRO A 77 11.58 8.65 1.67
C PRO A 77 10.07 8.92 1.51
N SER A 78 9.56 10.10 1.90
CA SER A 78 8.14 10.42 1.76
C SER A 78 7.73 10.73 0.32
N ALA A 79 8.69 11.07 -0.54
CA ALA A 79 8.47 11.33 -1.96
C ALA A 79 8.47 10.07 -2.85
N TYR A 80 8.76 8.89 -2.29
CA TYR A 80 8.88 7.63 -3.03
C TYR A 80 7.76 6.65 -2.68
N VAL A 81 7.30 5.88 -3.68
CA VAL A 81 6.32 4.79 -3.45
C VAL A 81 7.02 3.57 -2.84
N TYR A 82 8.19 3.21 -3.39
CA TYR A 82 8.95 2.02 -3.01
C TYR A 82 10.13 2.38 -2.10
N TRP A 83 10.27 1.65 -1.00
CA TRP A 83 11.45 1.71 -0.15
C TRP A 83 12.61 0.97 -0.79
N ASP A 84 12.40 -0.26 -1.23
CA ASP A 84 13.35 -1.09 -1.98
C ASP A 84 12.59 -1.81 -3.11
N GLY A 85 13.22 -2.79 -3.79
CA GLY A 85 12.57 -3.53 -4.88
C GLY A 85 11.39 -4.42 -4.48
N VAL A 86 11.03 -4.50 -3.19
CA VAL A 86 10.00 -5.39 -2.63
C VAL A 86 9.00 -4.64 -1.75
N HIS A 87 9.46 -3.67 -0.95
CA HIS A 87 8.70 -3.00 0.09
C HIS A 87 8.31 -1.57 -0.27
N PHE A 88 7.19 -1.09 0.27
CA PHE A 88 6.75 0.29 0.16
C PHE A 88 7.35 1.18 1.25
N THR A 89 7.44 2.48 0.96
CA THR A 89 7.78 3.48 2.00
C THR A 89 6.65 3.60 3.03
N GLU A 90 6.96 4.15 4.19
CA GLU A 90 5.96 4.46 5.21
C GLU A 90 4.85 5.39 4.67
N ALA A 91 5.22 6.39 3.85
CA ALA A 91 4.26 7.28 3.22
C ALA A 91 3.29 6.53 2.30
N ALA A 92 3.81 5.62 1.47
CA ALA A 92 2.99 4.77 0.61
C ALA A 92 2.10 3.80 1.41
N ASN A 93 2.64 3.17 2.46
CA ASN A 93 1.86 2.29 3.34
C ASN A 93 0.68 3.02 3.99
N ARG A 94 0.84 4.27 4.43
CA ARG A 94 -0.28 5.08 4.95
C ARG A 94 -1.36 5.30 3.89
N ARG A 95 -0.98 5.63 2.64
CA ARG A 95 -1.95 5.82 1.54
C ARG A 95 -2.66 4.53 1.17
N ILE A 96 -1.94 3.42 1.14
CA ILE A 96 -2.49 2.08 0.89
C ILE A 96 -3.49 1.71 1.98
N ALA A 97 -3.09 1.83 3.25
CA ALA A 97 -3.94 1.54 4.40
C ALA A 97 -5.22 2.39 4.37
N TYR A 98 -5.09 3.69 4.10
CA TYR A 98 -6.21 4.60 3.92
C TYR A 98 -7.16 4.13 2.80
N SER A 99 -6.62 3.83 1.61
CA SER A 99 -7.40 3.39 0.45
C SER A 99 -8.17 2.10 0.71
N VAL A 100 -7.53 1.13 1.40
CA VAL A 100 -8.16 -0.13 1.81
C VAL A 100 -9.22 0.11 2.87
N LEU A 101 -8.90 0.81 3.96
CA LEU A 101 -9.77 0.93 5.13
C LEU A 101 -10.98 1.84 4.87
N GLN A 102 -10.86 2.87 4.02
CA GLN A 102 -12.01 3.66 3.57
C GLN A 102 -13.06 2.82 2.84
N ARG A 103 -12.64 1.87 2.02
CA ARG A 103 -13.54 0.96 1.30
C ARG A 103 -14.19 -0.07 2.21
N LEU A 104 -13.69 -0.18 3.44
CA LEU A 104 -14.18 -1.04 4.51
C LEU A 104 -14.89 -0.25 5.61
N SER A 105 -15.36 0.97 5.33
CA SER A 105 -16.02 1.86 6.29
C SER A 105 -17.25 1.26 7.00
N TRP A 106 -17.81 0.17 6.48
CA TRP A 106 -18.90 -0.59 7.10
C TRP A 106 -18.41 -1.70 8.05
N VAL A 107 -17.13 -2.06 7.99
CA VAL A 107 -16.44 -3.01 8.90
C VAL A 107 -15.64 -2.25 9.96
N VAL A 108 -14.98 -1.16 9.55
CA VAL A 108 -14.12 -0.34 10.41
C VAL A 108 -14.93 0.85 10.89
N THR A 109 -15.13 0.93 12.21
CA THR A 109 -15.87 2.03 12.84
C THR A 109 -15.25 3.39 12.51
N GLU A 110 -16.05 4.43 12.65
CA GLU A 110 -15.63 5.82 12.44
C GLU A 110 -14.42 6.19 13.32
N ALA A 111 -14.43 5.76 14.58
CA ALA A 111 -13.30 5.89 15.50
C ALA A 111 -12.03 5.17 15.02
N GLY A 112 -12.17 4.02 14.33
CA GLY A 112 -11.05 3.31 13.71
C GLY A 112 -10.47 4.04 12.51
N ARG A 113 -11.30 4.73 11.73
CA ARG A 113 -10.87 5.55 10.58
C ARG A 113 -10.09 6.79 11.01
N CYS A 114 -10.43 7.43 12.12
CA CYS A 114 -9.70 8.63 12.59
C CYS A 114 -8.26 8.35 13.01
N LYS A 115 -8.01 7.18 13.62
CA LYS A 115 -6.67 6.81 14.07
C LYS A 115 -5.65 6.59 12.95
N ILE A 116 -6.13 6.39 11.72
CA ILE A 116 -5.32 6.11 10.53
C ILE A 116 -5.28 7.30 9.55
N GLY A 117 -5.71 8.48 9.99
CA GLY A 117 -5.67 9.71 9.18
C GLY A 117 -6.73 9.79 8.08
N CYS A 118 -7.81 9.00 8.15
CA CYS A 118 -9.00 9.26 7.33
C CYS A 118 -9.68 10.57 7.73
N ALA A 119 -10.28 11.27 6.77
CA ALA A 119 -11.14 12.42 7.08
C ALA A 119 -12.27 11.95 7.99
N CYS A 120 -12.40 12.58 9.15
CA CYS A 120 -13.46 12.34 10.11
C CYS A 120 -14.47 13.48 10.00
N ALA A 121 -15.75 13.13 10.08
CA ALA A 121 -16.84 14.09 10.25
C ALA A 121 -16.89 14.55 11.72
#